data_AF-A0A401ZA67-F1
#
_entry.id   AF-A0A401ZA67-F1
#
_cell.length_a   1.000
_cell.length_b   1.000
_cell.length_c   1.000
_cell.angle_alpha   90.00
_cell.angle_beta   90.00
_cell.angle_gamma   90.00
#
_symmetry.space_group_name_H-M   'P 1'
#
loop_
_entity.id
_entity.type
_entity.pdbx_description
1 polymer ?
#
loop_
_entity_poly.entity_id
_entity_poly.type
_entity_poly.pdbx_seq_one_letter_code
_entity_poly.pdbx_strand_id
1 'polypeptide(L)'
;MNHNNSHEVETITREGAAPRVGIDHLKRLVQLLDASDVSEIEVKRPAEGMQLVLRKARAQSTGEVTTYAVAAAVDESDETQSEKATTEPRHTINAPLVGIFHSWGKPKGNPLVTVGDRVKPGQLVGTIQSLNVINEVESTIAGSIAEILVQDGQAVEYGQQLFLINRSEEA
;
A
#
# COMPACT_ATOMS: atom_id res chain seq x y z
N MET A 1 63.02 14.85 -22.84
CA MET A 1 62.24 13.85 -23.59
C MET A 1 60.77 14.11 -23.33
N ASN A 2 60.15 14.96 -24.15
CA ASN A 2 58.74 15.30 -24.09
C ASN A 2 58.02 14.51 -25.18
N HIS A 3 57.08 13.63 -24.82
CA HIS A 3 56.13 13.06 -25.76
C HIS A 3 54.72 13.32 -25.25
N ASN A 4 54.14 14.37 -25.83
CA ASN A 4 52.75 14.77 -25.74
C ASN A 4 51.98 13.88 -26.74
N ASN A 5 51.13 12.97 -26.27
CA ASN A 5 50.29 12.16 -27.17
C ASN A 5 48.84 12.64 -27.05
N SER A 6 48.50 13.61 -27.91
CA SER A 6 47.13 13.99 -28.26
C SER A 6 46.50 12.84 -29.05
N HIS A 7 45.45 12.22 -28.52
CA HIS A 7 44.49 11.52 -29.34
C HIS A 7 43.09 12.02 -28.98
N GLU A 8 42.54 12.71 -29.96
CA GLU A 8 41.21 13.29 -30.07
C GLU A 8 40.14 12.24 -29.76
N VAL A 9 39.26 12.55 -28.82
CA VAL A 9 38.08 11.72 -28.53
C VAL A 9 37.00 12.15 -29.51
N GLU A 10 36.88 11.46 -30.65
CA GLU A 10 35.71 11.60 -31.52
C GLU A 10 34.46 11.16 -30.75
N THR A 11 33.66 12.14 -30.34
CA THR A 11 32.31 11.97 -29.83
C THR A 11 31.44 11.33 -30.91
N ILE A 12 31.27 10.01 -30.83
CA ILE A 12 30.26 9.30 -31.62
C ILE A 12 28.90 9.58 -30.97
N THR A 13 28.26 10.67 -31.40
CA THR A 13 26.84 10.90 -31.20
C THR A 13 26.08 9.79 -31.93
N ARG A 14 25.56 8.80 -31.20
CA ARG A 14 24.58 7.86 -31.76
C ARG A 14 23.21 8.18 -31.18
N GLU A 15 22.30 8.49 -32.10
CA GLU A 15 20.90 8.85 -31.91
C GLU A 15 20.17 8.05 -30.82
N GLY A 16 19.20 8.72 -30.22
CA GLY A 16 18.33 8.22 -29.16
C GLY A 16 17.66 6.89 -29.51
N ALA A 17 18.06 5.85 -28.80
CA ALA A 17 17.24 4.68 -28.56
C ALA A 17 16.97 4.65 -27.05
N ALA A 18 15.74 5.01 -26.64
CA ALA A 18 15.29 4.76 -25.29
C ALA A 18 15.56 3.28 -24.94
N PRO A 19 16.02 2.94 -23.71
CA PRO A 19 16.23 1.57 -23.30
C PRO A 19 14.88 0.84 -23.15
N ARG A 20 14.35 0.40 -24.29
CA ARG A 20 13.14 -0.41 -24.37
C ARG A 20 13.34 -1.68 -23.55
N VAL A 21 12.39 -1.99 -22.67
CA VAL A 21 12.36 -3.31 -21.99
C VAL A 21 12.25 -4.37 -23.07
N GLY A 22 13.33 -5.09 -23.31
CA GLY A 22 13.34 -6.24 -24.21
C GLY A 22 12.52 -7.39 -23.62
N ILE A 23 11.95 -8.21 -24.50
CA ILE A 23 11.17 -9.40 -24.10
C ILE A 23 11.98 -10.34 -23.21
N ASP A 24 13.29 -10.43 -23.39
CA ASP A 24 14.19 -11.26 -22.58
C ASP A 24 14.34 -10.74 -21.15
N HIS A 25 14.29 -9.42 -20.99
CA HIS A 25 14.29 -8.78 -19.67
C HIS A 25 12.99 -9.08 -18.93
N LEU A 26 11.85 -9.00 -19.61
CA LEU A 26 10.54 -9.37 -19.03
C LEU A 26 10.51 -10.85 -18.60
N LYS A 27 11.01 -11.76 -19.45
CA LYS A 27 11.12 -13.19 -19.11
C LYS A 27 11.96 -13.42 -17.86
N ARG A 28 13.06 -12.67 -17.70
CA ARG A 28 13.90 -12.75 -16.50
C ARG A 28 13.16 -12.27 -15.25
N LEU A 29 12.41 -11.16 -15.33
CA LEU A 29 11.60 -10.69 -14.20
C LEU A 29 10.52 -11.72 -13.80
N VAL A 30 9.85 -12.33 -14.77
CA VAL A 30 8.86 -13.40 -14.49
C VAL A 30 9.53 -14.59 -13.82
N GLN A 31 10.70 -15.05 -14.31
CA GLN A 31 11.45 -16.13 -13.68
C GLN A 31 11.91 -15.81 -12.25
N LEU A 32 12.33 -14.56 -12.00
CA LEU A 32 12.73 -14.11 -10.67
C LEU A 32 11.52 -14.04 -9.71
N LEU A 33 10.37 -13.58 -10.20
CA LEU A 33 9.13 -13.56 -9.41
C LEU A 33 8.66 -14.98 -9.07
N ASP A 34 8.79 -15.92 -10.01
CA ASP A 34 8.36 -17.30 -9.79
C ASP A 34 9.30 -18.05 -8.82
N ALA A 35 10.62 -17.85 -8.96
CA ALA A 35 11.64 -18.48 -8.13
C ALA A 35 11.85 -17.83 -6.75
N SER A 36 11.14 -16.73 -6.45
CA SER A 36 11.21 -16.05 -5.16
C SER A 36 9.89 -16.13 -4.38
N ASP A 37 9.96 -15.82 -3.09
CA ASP A 37 8.80 -15.64 -2.20
C ASP A 37 8.12 -14.26 -2.39
N VAL A 38 8.59 -13.48 -3.37
CA VAL A 38 8.04 -12.17 -3.69
C VAL A 38 6.70 -12.35 -4.41
N SER A 39 5.67 -11.66 -3.92
CA SER A 39 4.33 -11.71 -4.52
C SER A 39 4.10 -10.63 -5.59
N GLU A 40 4.87 -9.55 -5.57
CA GLU A 40 4.76 -8.43 -6.50
C GLU A 40 6.13 -7.78 -6.79
N ILE A 41 6.40 -7.47 -8.06
CA ILE A 41 7.55 -6.65 -8.49
C ILE A 41 7.03 -5.45 -9.29
N GLU A 42 7.33 -4.25 -8.82
CA GLU A 42 7.01 -2.99 -9.50
C GLU A 42 8.30 -2.31 -10.02
N VAL A 43 8.29 -1.91 -11.29
CA VAL A 43 9.39 -1.19 -11.94
C VAL A 43 8.87 0.13 -12.50
N LYS A 44 9.37 1.26 -11.96
CA LYS A 44 9.06 2.62 -12.43
C LYS A 44 10.27 3.21 -13.14
N ARG A 45 10.09 3.67 -14.38
CA ARG A 45 11.07 4.47 -15.13
C ARG A 45 10.43 5.79 -15.55
N PRO A 46 10.46 6.82 -14.69
CA PRO A 46 9.77 8.09 -14.93
C PRO A 46 10.35 8.85 -16.13
N ALA A 47 11.65 8.73 -16.39
CA ALA A 47 12.31 9.31 -17.56
C ALA A 47 11.80 8.73 -18.90
N GLU A 48 11.17 7.55 -18.86
CA GLU A 48 10.65 6.84 -20.04
C GLU A 48 9.12 6.69 -19.99
N GLY A 49 8.44 7.30 -19.00
CA GLY A 49 6.99 7.20 -18.82
C GLY A 49 6.47 5.77 -18.59
N MET A 50 7.32 4.84 -18.17
CA MET A 50 6.99 3.41 -18.10
C MET A 50 6.81 2.94 -16.66
N GLN A 51 5.71 2.23 -16.42
CA GLN A 51 5.42 1.52 -15.17
C GLN A 51 5.04 0.08 -15.50
N LEU A 52 5.72 -0.87 -14.87
CA LEU A 52 5.50 -2.30 -15.05
C LEU A 52 5.27 -2.95 -13.68
N VAL A 53 4.17 -3.68 -13.54
CA VAL A 53 3.80 -4.40 -12.31
C VAL A 53 3.61 -5.87 -12.64
N LEU A 54 4.36 -6.76 -11.99
CA LEU A 54 4.20 -8.20 -12.09
C LEU A 54 3.70 -8.74 -10.75
N ARG A 55 2.67 -9.60 -10.77
CA ARG A 55 2.07 -10.22 -9.58
C ARG A 55 2.05 -11.73 -9.72
N LYS A 56 2.43 -12.44 -8.67
CA LYS A 56 2.34 -13.90 -8.61
C LYS A 56 0.88 -14.27 -8.33
N ALA A 57 0.25 -14.99 -9.25
CA ALA A 57 -1.12 -15.44 -9.07
C ALA A 57 -1.14 -16.53 -7.98
N ARG A 58 -1.70 -16.23 -6.81
CA ARG A 58 -2.01 -17.24 -5.81
C ARG A 58 -3.39 -17.80 -6.15
N ALA A 59 -3.44 -19.09 -6.50
CA ALA A 59 -4.70 -19.80 -6.57
C ALA A 59 -5.36 -19.73 -5.18
N GLN A 60 -6.48 -19.01 -5.09
CA GLN A 60 -7.33 -19.07 -3.91
C GLN A 60 -7.85 -20.50 -3.80
N SER A 61 -7.35 -21.25 -2.81
CA SER A 61 -7.94 -22.51 -2.40
C SER A 61 -9.22 -22.20 -1.63
N THR A 62 -10.33 -22.14 -2.36
CA THR A 62 -11.66 -22.31 -1.77
C THR A 62 -11.85 -23.80 -1.48
N GLY A 63 -12.07 -24.16 -0.22
CA GLY A 63 -12.44 -25.52 0.22
C GLY A 63 -12.58 -25.53 1.75
N GLU A 64 -13.72 -25.09 2.28
CA GLU A 64 -14.93 -25.88 2.61
C GLU A 64 -15.03 -25.94 4.14
N VAL A 65 -15.87 -25.06 4.70
CA VAL A 65 -16.23 -25.08 6.11
C VAL A 65 -17.41 -26.03 6.24
N THR A 66 -17.18 -27.22 6.79
CA THR A 66 -18.24 -28.16 7.19
C THR A 66 -19.05 -27.54 8.33
N THR A 67 -20.28 -27.14 8.04
CA THR A 67 -21.27 -26.71 9.04
C THR A 67 -21.88 -27.94 9.70
N TYR A 68 -21.57 -28.17 10.98
CA TYR A 68 -22.38 -29.04 11.83
C TYR A 68 -23.51 -28.22 12.43
N ALA A 69 -24.73 -28.49 11.94
CA ALA A 69 -25.95 -28.03 12.56
C ALA A 69 -26.19 -28.83 13.86
N VAL A 70 -26.41 -28.12 14.96
CA VAL A 70 -27.22 -28.62 16.07
C VAL A 70 -28.15 -27.51 16.51
N ALA A 71 -29.44 -27.79 16.31
CA ALA A 71 -30.56 -26.94 16.68
C ALA A 71 -30.91 -27.10 18.17
N ALA A 72 -31.27 -25.98 18.79
CA ALA A 72 -32.25 -25.77 19.87
C ALA A 72 -31.77 -24.66 20.80
N ALA A 73 -32.56 -23.73 21.35
CA ALA A 73 -33.89 -23.17 21.11
C ALA A 73 -34.05 -22.07 22.21
N VAL A 74 -34.75 -20.95 21.89
CA VAL A 74 -35.42 -19.95 22.78
C VAL A 74 -34.58 -19.19 23.85
N ASP A 75 -34.75 -17.89 24.14
CA ASP A 75 -35.74 -16.86 23.80
C ASP A 75 -35.23 -15.44 24.18
N GLU A 76 -35.79 -14.43 23.51
CA GLU A 76 -35.98 -13.01 23.89
C GLU A 76 -34.83 -12.14 24.47
N SER A 77 -34.32 -11.24 23.63
CA SER A 77 -34.67 -9.81 23.75
C SER A 77 -34.38 -9.07 22.44
N ASP A 78 -35.46 -8.56 21.87
CA ASP A 78 -35.52 -7.60 20.77
C ASP A 78 -34.91 -6.27 21.24
N GLU A 79 -33.98 -5.72 20.47
CA GLU A 79 -34.10 -4.34 20.02
C GLU A 79 -33.36 -4.18 18.69
N THR A 80 -34.16 -4.36 17.66
CA THR A 80 -34.09 -3.74 16.35
C THR A 80 -33.66 -2.26 16.47
N GLN A 81 -32.64 -1.80 15.73
CA GLN A 81 -32.81 -0.69 14.76
C GLN A 81 -31.55 -0.45 13.92
N SER A 82 -31.76 -0.59 12.62
CA SER A 82 -30.97 -0.03 11.53
C SER A 82 -30.65 1.44 11.76
N GLU A 83 -29.40 1.83 11.49
CA GLU A 83 -29.17 3.16 10.93
C GLU A 83 -28.55 3.01 9.54
N LYS A 84 -29.40 3.20 8.53
CA LYS A 84 -29.00 3.87 7.29
C LYS A 84 -28.33 5.21 7.66
N ALA A 85 -27.07 5.17 8.04
CA ALA A 85 -26.23 6.34 7.92
C ALA A 85 -25.89 6.43 6.42
N THR A 86 -26.60 7.32 5.73
CA THR A 86 -26.15 8.04 4.52
C THR A 86 -24.86 7.47 3.97
N THR A 87 -24.95 6.70 2.88
CA THR A 87 -23.79 6.12 2.20
C THR A 87 -23.01 7.24 1.52
N GLU A 88 -22.46 8.16 2.33
CA GLU A 88 -21.26 8.89 1.99
C GLU A 88 -20.23 7.82 1.61
N PRO A 89 -19.53 7.97 0.48
CA PRO A 89 -18.58 6.97 0.04
C PRO A 89 -17.47 6.87 1.10
N ARG A 90 -17.54 5.82 1.91
CA ARG A 90 -16.53 5.52 2.94
C ARG A 90 -15.29 5.00 2.25
N HIS A 91 -14.21 5.74 2.38
CA HIS A 91 -12.90 5.38 1.84
C HIS A 91 -12.04 4.82 2.95
N THR A 92 -11.14 3.91 2.62
CA THR A 92 -10.24 3.29 3.59
C THR A 92 -8.79 3.67 3.29
N ILE A 93 -8.02 3.90 4.36
CA ILE A 93 -6.56 3.96 4.29
C ILE A 93 -6.05 2.62 4.75
N ASN A 94 -5.31 1.93 3.89
CA ASN A 94 -4.84 0.58 4.12
C ASN A 94 -3.33 0.56 4.41
N ALA A 95 -2.88 -0.48 5.10
CA ALA A 95 -1.47 -0.71 5.38
C ALA A 95 -0.70 -0.96 4.06
N PRO A 96 0.30 -0.12 3.72
CA PRO A 96 1.12 -0.33 2.53
C PRO A 96 2.11 -1.49 2.67
N LEU A 97 2.29 -2.04 3.88
CA LEU A 97 3.24 -3.10 4.20
C LEU A 97 2.91 -3.79 5.52
N VAL A 98 3.57 -4.92 5.75
CA VAL A 98 3.49 -5.71 6.99
C VAL A 98 4.41 -5.13 8.06
N GLY A 99 3.89 -4.92 9.26
CA GLY A 99 4.67 -4.43 10.39
C GLY A 99 3.84 -4.12 11.62
N ILE A 100 4.38 -3.28 12.51
CA ILE A 100 3.70 -2.78 13.70
C ILE A 100 3.20 -1.37 13.42
N PHE A 101 1.89 -1.17 13.54
CA PHE A 101 1.28 0.15 13.36
C PHE A 101 1.53 1.03 14.59
N HIS A 102 1.81 2.30 14.33
CA HIS A 102 1.92 3.34 15.33
C HIS A 102 1.08 4.56 14.96
N SER A 103 0.37 5.11 15.94
CA SER A 103 -0.45 6.32 15.73
C SER A 103 0.37 7.60 15.70
N TRP A 104 1.68 7.52 15.91
CA TRP A 104 2.62 8.65 16.04
C TRP A 104 3.67 8.64 14.92
N GLY A 105 4.20 9.83 14.61
CA GLY A 105 5.31 10.04 13.68
C GLY A 105 6.66 10.15 14.41
N LYS A 106 7.76 10.41 13.70
CA LYS A 106 9.05 10.69 14.34
C LYS A 106 9.20 12.19 14.66
N PRO A 107 9.60 12.58 15.89
CA PRO A 107 9.88 11.75 17.08
C PRO A 107 8.61 11.23 17.76
N LYS A 108 8.72 10.11 18.49
CA LYS A 108 7.59 9.48 19.20
C LYS A 108 6.87 10.49 20.08
N GLY A 109 5.53 10.52 19.99
CA GLY A 109 4.71 11.52 20.68
C GLY A 109 3.22 11.19 20.63
N ASN A 110 2.41 12.25 20.62
CA ASN A 110 0.95 12.14 20.57
C ASN A 110 0.47 11.51 19.25
N PRO A 111 -0.76 10.96 19.24
CA PRO A 111 -1.40 10.54 18.00
C PRO A 111 -1.41 11.66 16.96
N LEU A 112 -1.07 11.32 15.73
CA LEU A 112 -1.07 12.23 14.58
C LEU A 112 -2.49 12.66 14.20
N VAL A 113 -3.45 11.74 14.39
CA VAL A 113 -4.87 11.94 14.11
C VAL A 113 -5.72 11.23 15.16
N THR A 114 -6.92 11.75 15.36
CA THR A 114 -7.99 11.20 16.19
C THR A 114 -9.29 11.13 15.40
N VAL A 115 -10.28 10.37 15.90
CA VAL A 115 -11.61 10.30 15.28
C VAL A 115 -12.23 11.70 15.25
N GLY A 116 -12.72 12.11 14.08
CA GLY A 116 -13.25 13.45 13.82
C GLY A 116 -12.27 14.41 13.17
N ASP A 117 -10.96 14.12 13.17
CA ASP A 117 -9.97 15.01 12.57
C ASP A 117 -10.07 15.05 11.04
N ARG A 118 -9.83 16.23 10.46
CA ARG A 118 -9.75 16.41 9.01
C ARG A 118 -8.36 16.07 8.50
N VAL A 119 -8.31 15.32 7.40
CA VAL A 119 -7.08 14.92 6.71
C VAL A 119 -7.09 15.38 5.26
N LYS A 120 -5.89 15.62 4.71
CA LYS A 120 -5.66 15.97 3.30
C LYS A 120 -4.85 14.88 2.59
N PRO A 121 -4.91 14.78 1.26
CA PRO A 121 -4.01 13.92 0.51
C PRO A 121 -2.54 14.23 0.83
N GLY A 122 -1.73 13.21 1.08
CA GLY A 122 -0.33 13.32 1.50
C GLY A 122 -0.12 13.66 2.97
N GLN A 123 -1.18 13.85 3.76
CA GLN A 123 -1.03 14.09 5.19
C GLN A 123 -0.65 12.79 5.92
N LEU A 124 0.40 12.84 6.74
CA LEU A 124 0.80 11.75 7.61
C LEU A 124 -0.29 11.45 8.65
N VAL A 125 -0.80 10.21 8.66
CA VAL A 125 -1.85 9.75 9.58
C VAL A 125 -1.38 8.66 10.55
N GLY A 126 -0.23 8.04 10.27
CA GLY A 126 0.35 7.01 11.11
C GLY A 126 1.70 6.56 10.58
N THR A 127 2.33 5.62 11.26
CA THR A 127 3.54 4.96 10.77
C THR A 127 3.44 3.45 10.92
N ILE A 128 4.15 2.70 10.09
CA ILE A 128 4.31 1.26 10.24
C ILE A 128 5.80 0.96 10.38
N GLN A 129 6.16 0.34 11.50
CA GLN A 129 7.49 -0.16 11.75
C GLN A 129 7.63 -1.59 11.23
N SER A 130 8.53 -1.79 10.29
CA SER A 130 8.94 -3.12 9.84
C SER A 130 10.44 -3.26 10.11
N LEU A 131 10.78 -4.13 11.07
CA LEU A 131 12.15 -4.26 11.59
C LEU A 131 12.66 -2.91 12.16
N ASN A 132 13.75 -2.38 11.60
CA ASN A 132 14.37 -1.10 12.00
C ASN A 132 13.95 0.07 11.11
N VAL A 133 13.04 -0.14 10.17
CA VAL A 133 12.56 0.89 9.24
C VAL A 133 11.17 1.32 9.67
N ILE A 134 10.95 2.63 9.73
CA ILE A 134 9.65 3.24 10.03
C ILE A 134 9.19 3.91 8.74
N ASN A 135 8.06 3.43 8.22
CA ASN A 135 7.46 3.94 7.01
C ASN A 135 6.23 4.76 7.35
N GLU A 136 6.08 5.87 6.66
CA GLU A 136 4.97 6.79 6.82
C GLU A 136 3.72 6.25 6.13
N VAL A 137 2.57 6.42 6.78
CA VAL A 137 1.26 6.15 6.20
C VAL A 137 0.57 7.49 5.99
N GLU A 138 0.31 7.82 4.74
CA GLU A 138 -0.31 9.07 4.33
C GLU A 138 -1.77 8.84 3.91
N SER A 139 -2.63 9.84 4.12
CA SER A 139 -3.97 9.83 3.53
C SER A 139 -3.89 10.03 2.02
N THR A 140 -4.65 9.25 1.26
CA THR A 140 -4.74 9.38 -0.21
C THR A 140 -5.85 10.33 -0.65
N ILE A 141 -6.73 10.74 0.28
CA ILE A 141 -7.90 11.57 0.00
C ILE A 141 -8.05 12.69 1.05
N ALA A 142 -8.87 13.69 0.70
CA ALA A 142 -9.38 14.65 1.66
C ALA A 142 -10.64 14.10 2.36
N GLY A 143 -10.76 14.31 3.66
CA GLY A 143 -11.93 13.86 4.41
C GLY A 143 -11.76 14.01 5.91
N SER A 144 -12.64 13.37 6.68
CA SER A 144 -12.55 13.29 8.14
C SER A 144 -12.40 11.85 8.61
N ILE A 145 -11.57 11.59 9.63
CA ILE A 145 -11.42 10.27 10.25
C ILE A 145 -12.76 9.87 10.86
N ALA A 146 -13.42 8.88 10.28
CA ALA A 146 -14.65 8.30 10.81
C ALA A 146 -14.35 7.28 11.90
N GLU A 147 -13.32 6.45 11.69
CA GLU A 147 -12.95 5.38 12.59
C GLU A 147 -11.46 5.03 12.46
N ILE A 148 -10.84 4.61 13.56
CA ILE A 148 -9.50 4.01 13.60
C ILE A 148 -9.67 2.52 13.87
N LEU A 149 -9.32 1.69 12.90
CA LEU A 149 -9.60 0.24 12.88
C LEU A 149 -8.47 -0.61 13.49
N VAL A 150 -7.42 0.05 14.00
CA VAL A 150 -6.18 -0.56 14.47
C VAL A 150 -5.69 0.17 15.73
N GLN A 151 -5.10 -0.56 16.67
CA GLN A 151 -4.55 0.01 17.90
C GLN A 151 -3.05 0.34 17.74
N ASP A 152 -2.55 1.32 18.50
CA ASP A 152 -1.10 1.60 18.56
C ASP A 152 -0.34 0.36 19.08
N GLY A 153 0.72 -0.02 18.38
CA GLY A 153 1.52 -1.21 18.67
C GLY A 153 0.94 -2.52 18.12
N GLN A 154 -0.16 -2.48 17.38
CA GLN A 154 -0.75 -3.69 16.78
C GLN A 154 0.00 -4.11 15.51
N ALA A 155 0.17 -5.43 15.33
CA ALA A 155 0.65 -5.99 14.07
C ALA A 155 -0.41 -5.85 12.96
N VAL A 156 0.04 -5.45 11.77
CA VAL A 156 -0.79 -5.24 10.59
C VAL A 156 -0.23 -5.95 9.37
N GLU A 157 -1.12 -6.44 8.51
CA GLU A 157 -0.79 -7.10 7.25
C GLU A 157 -0.93 -6.16 6.05
N TYR A 158 -0.35 -6.52 4.91
CA TYR A 158 -0.49 -5.74 3.68
C TYR A 158 -1.97 -5.63 3.27
N GLY A 159 -2.41 -4.40 2.99
CA GLY A 159 -3.78 -4.13 2.58
C GLY A 159 -4.80 -4.14 3.74
N GLN A 160 -4.38 -4.41 4.97
CA GLN A 160 -5.26 -4.31 6.14
C GLN A 160 -5.76 -2.87 6.30
N GLN A 161 -7.05 -2.70 6.55
CA GLN A 161 -7.65 -1.38 6.75
C GLN A 161 -7.20 -0.80 8.09
N LEU A 162 -6.72 0.45 8.08
CA LEU A 162 -6.23 1.15 9.27
C LEU A 162 -7.20 2.26 9.69
N PHE A 163 -7.75 2.98 8.71
CA PHE A 163 -8.66 4.09 8.95
C PHE A 163 -9.85 4.04 8.01
N LEU A 164 -10.99 4.48 8.52
CA LEU A 164 -12.18 4.77 7.75
C LEU A 164 -12.32 6.28 7.60
N ILE A 165 -12.50 6.78 6.38
CA ILE A 165 -12.58 8.20 6.06
C ILE A 165 -13.94 8.51 5.44
N ASN A 166 -14.62 9.49 6.02
CA ASN A 166 -15.75 10.15 5.36
C ASN A 166 -15.19 11.18 4.40
N ARG A 167 -15.33 10.93 3.10
CA ARG A 167 -14.86 11.85 2.06
C ARG A 167 -15.64 13.15 2.14
N SER A 168 -14.95 14.28 2.25
CA SER A 168 -15.57 15.59 2.09
C SER A 168 -15.54 15.98 0.62
N GLU A 169 -16.71 16.13 -0.01
CA GLU A 169 -16.82 16.75 -1.34
C GLU A 169 -16.56 18.25 -1.22
N GLU A 170 -15.29 18.65 -1.14
CA GLU A 170 -14.90 20.04 -1.35
C GLU A 170 -13.72 20.02 -2.34
N ALA A 171 -14.06 20.27 -3.61
CA ALA A 171 -13.15 20.50 -4.72
C ALA A 171 -13.62 21.75 -5.47
#